data_AF-A0A2V3JP26-F1
#
_entry.id   AF-A0A2V3JP26-F1
#
_cell.length_a   1.000
_cell.length_b   1.000
_cell.length_c   1.000
_cell.angle_alpha   90.00
_cell.angle_beta   90.00
_cell.angle_gamma   90.00
#
_symmetry.space_group_name_H-M   'P 1'
#
loop_
_entity.id
_entity.type
_entity.pdbx_description
1 polymer ?
#
loop_
_entity_poly.entity_id
_entity_poly.type
_entity_poly.pdbx_seq_one_letter_code
_entity_poly.pdbx_strand_id
1 'polypeptide(L)'
;MRHNNRQDWKYRKTDLDAIPHRKLPEDFKIDANNLPITEGKVHFIRQVKENGTISVLNEDFDADKSLAHEYAWATIDTKREQSTIYYREKNEEEAGFIKIYEYKIGENVKRFEEKF
;
A
#
# COMPACT_ATOMS: atom_id res chain seq x y z
N MET A 1 -9.54 27.67 -13.32
CA MET A 1 -10.64 27.26 -12.44
C MET A 1 -10.05 26.34 -11.36
N ARG A 2 -10.14 26.70 -10.06
CA ARG A 2 -9.63 25.86 -8.96
C ARG A 2 -10.60 24.68 -8.77
N HIS A 3 -10.18 23.46 -9.09
CA HIS A 3 -11.07 22.29 -9.06
C HIS A 3 -11.20 21.63 -7.67
N ASN A 4 -10.43 22.03 -6.65
CA ASN A 4 -10.57 21.48 -5.29
C ASN A 4 -9.84 22.34 -4.22
N ASN A 5 -10.55 22.84 -3.21
CA ASN A 5 -9.95 23.62 -2.10
C ASN A 5 -9.12 22.77 -1.12
N ARG A 6 -9.13 21.42 -1.23
CA ARG A 6 -8.32 20.52 -0.36
C ARG A 6 -6.82 20.51 -0.67
N GLN A 7 -6.38 21.17 -1.75
CA GLN A 7 -4.96 21.27 -2.11
C GLN A 7 -4.36 22.65 -1.83
N ASP A 8 -5.08 23.55 -1.16
CA ASP A 8 -4.61 24.91 -0.85
C ASP A 8 -3.31 24.92 -0.03
N TRP A 9 -3.03 23.85 0.72
CA TRP A 9 -1.78 23.66 1.45
C TRP A 9 -0.54 23.62 0.56
N LYS A 10 -0.66 23.19 -0.71
CA LYS A 10 0.46 23.16 -1.68
C LYS A 10 0.93 24.54 -2.11
N TYR A 11 0.07 25.55 -1.94
CA TYR A 11 0.37 26.93 -2.30
C TYR A 11 0.72 27.80 -1.09
N ARG A 12 0.74 27.21 0.11
CA ARG A 12 1.34 27.88 1.27
C ARG A 12 2.84 27.99 0.98
N LYS A 13 3.34 29.23 0.92
CA LYS A 13 4.78 29.50 1.04
C LYS A 13 5.19 29.21 2.49
N THR A 14 5.28 27.93 2.81
CA THR A 14 5.92 27.48 4.04
C THR A 14 7.42 27.50 3.79
N ASP A 15 8.16 28.16 4.66
CA ASP A 15 9.61 28.04 4.69
C ASP A 15 9.95 26.59 5.06
N LEU A 16 10.28 25.78 4.04
CA LEU A 16 10.55 24.35 4.21
C LEU A 16 11.81 24.13 5.05
N ASP A 17 12.75 25.08 5.05
CA ASP A 17 13.99 25.02 5.81
C ASP A 17 13.76 25.27 7.31
N ALA A 18 12.68 25.98 7.67
CA ALA A 18 12.27 26.22 9.05
C ALA A 18 11.55 25.02 9.70
N ILE A 19 11.20 23.98 8.93
CA ILE A 19 10.56 22.77 9.48
C ILE A 19 11.65 21.88 10.08
N PRO A 20 11.65 21.61 11.40
CA PRO A 20 12.64 20.74 12.02
C PRO A 20 12.56 19.34 11.40
N HIS A 21 13.64 18.94 10.74
CA HIS A 21 13.75 17.62 10.12
C HIS A 21 14.22 16.60 11.15
N ARG A 22 13.47 15.51 11.32
CA ARG A 22 13.95 14.35 12.07
C ARG A 22 14.75 13.47 11.12
N LYS A 23 16.06 13.68 11.07
CA LYS A 23 16.99 12.80 10.33
C LYS A 23 17.23 11.53 11.13
N LEU A 24 17.38 10.42 10.41
CA LEU A 24 17.97 9.22 11.01
C LEU A 24 19.45 9.53 11.33
N PRO A 25 20.00 8.96 12.42
CA PRO A 25 21.44 9.01 12.69
C PRO A 25 22.25 8.53 11.49
N GLU A 26 23.46 9.08 11.28
CA GLU A 26 24.35 8.66 10.18
C GLU A 26 24.73 7.17 10.28
N ASP A 27 24.74 6.63 11.49
CA ASP A 27 25.05 5.24 11.81
C ASP A 27 23.80 4.36 11.94
N PHE A 28 22.61 4.86 11.58
CA PHE A 28 21.39 4.06 11.62
C PHE A 28 21.52 2.82 10.73
N LYS A 29 21.27 1.65 11.31
CA LYS A 29 21.28 0.36 10.62
C LYS A 29 19.91 -0.29 10.74
N ILE A 30 19.46 -0.88 9.64
CA ILE A 30 18.32 -1.78 9.62
C ILE A 30 18.87 -3.19 9.81
N ASP A 31 18.41 -3.89 10.85
CA ASP A 31 18.67 -5.32 10.97
C ASP A 31 17.75 -6.07 9.99
N ALA A 32 18.25 -6.29 8.78
CA ALA A 32 17.53 -7.02 7.74
C ALA A 32 17.25 -8.49 8.11
N ASN A 33 17.92 -9.04 9.13
CA ASN A 33 17.67 -10.42 9.58
C ASN A 33 16.46 -10.53 10.51
N ASN A 34 15.95 -9.41 11.04
CA ASN A 34 14.84 -9.40 12.00
C ASN A 34 13.96 -8.19 11.76
N LEU A 35 13.26 -8.18 10.62
CA LEU A 35 12.27 -7.15 10.34
C LEU A 35 11.06 -7.34 11.27
N PRO A 36 10.57 -6.28 11.93
CA PRO A 36 9.42 -6.36 12.82
C PRO A 36 8.11 -6.34 12.01
N ILE A 37 7.86 -7.36 11.21
CA ILE A 37 6.60 -7.50 10.48
C ILE A 37 5.51 -7.86 11.49
N THR A 38 4.47 -7.05 11.57
CA THR A 38 3.36 -7.25 12.49
C THR A 38 2.14 -7.84 11.79
N GLU A 39 1.33 -8.61 12.52
CA GLU A 39 0.01 -9.03 12.06
C GLU A 39 -0.83 -7.81 11.68
N GLY A 40 -1.41 -7.83 10.49
CA GLY A 40 -2.22 -6.72 10.00
C GLY A 40 -2.55 -6.84 8.52
N LYS A 41 -3.15 -5.78 8.00
CA LYS A 41 -3.50 -5.66 6.58
C LYS A 41 -2.86 -4.41 6.00
N VAL A 42 -2.23 -4.56 4.85
CA VAL A 42 -1.66 -3.45 4.09
C VAL A 42 -2.41 -3.34 2.77
N HIS A 43 -2.98 -2.17 2.52
CA HIS A 43 -3.78 -1.90 1.34
C HIS A 43 -3.00 -1.08 0.30
N PHE A 44 -3.07 -1.51 -0.95
CA PHE A 44 -2.46 -0.84 -2.09
C PHE A 44 -3.52 -0.54 -3.13
N ILE A 45 -3.58 0.70 -3.58
CA ILE A 45 -4.35 1.09 -4.76
C ILE A 45 -3.36 1.15 -5.92
N ARG A 46 -3.61 0.35 -6.96
CA ARG A 46 -2.70 0.24 -8.13
C ARG A 46 -3.50 0.26 -9.42
N GLN A 47 -2.96 0.94 -10.43
CA GLN A 47 -3.51 0.87 -11.77
C GLN A 47 -3.16 -0.49 -12.38
N VAL A 48 -4.13 -1.13 -13.01
CA VAL A 48 -3.95 -2.38 -13.75
C VAL A 48 -3.24 -2.07 -15.07
N LYS A 49 -2.13 -2.78 -15.32
CA LYS A 49 -1.35 -2.71 -16.56
C LYS A 49 -2.18 -3.25 -17.74
N GLU A 50 -1.76 -2.95 -18.97
CA GLU A 50 -2.44 -3.41 -20.20
C GLU A 50 -2.59 -4.94 -20.29
N ASN A 51 -1.65 -5.68 -19.69
CA ASN A 51 -1.68 -7.13 -19.63
C ASN A 51 -2.63 -7.70 -18.54
N GLY A 52 -3.29 -6.85 -17.73
CA GLY A 52 -4.20 -7.27 -16.67
C GLY A 52 -3.57 -7.43 -15.29
N THR A 53 -2.28 -7.12 -15.11
CA THR A 53 -1.59 -7.28 -13.83
C THR A 53 -1.44 -5.98 -13.03
N ILE A 54 -1.28 -6.10 -11.72
CA ILE A 54 -0.90 -5.01 -10.82
C ILE A 54 0.46 -5.31 -10.16
N SER A 55 1.26 -4.28 -9.91
CA SER A 55 2.54 -4.43 -9.20
C SER A 55 2.44 -3.93 -7.76
N VAL A 56 2.75 -4.82 -6.81
CA VAL A 56 2.74 -4.57 -5.37
C VAL A 56 4.03 -5.14 -4.78
N LEU A 57 4.78 -4.31 -4.04
CA LEU A 57 6.06 -4.69 -3.42
C LEU A 57 7.07 -5.36 -4.37
N ASN A 58 7.12 -4.92 -5.63
CA ASN A 58 7.95 -5.47 -6.73
C ASN A 58 7.52 -6.85 -7.24
N GLU A 59 6.35 -7.33 -6.85
CA GLU A 59 5.74 -8.55 -7.37
C GLU A 59 4.54 -8.19 -8.26
N ASP A 60 4.30 -8.97 -9.30
CA ASP A 60 3.17 -8.79 -10.22
C ASP A 60 2.06 -9.81 -9.92
N PHE A 61 0.84 -9.32 -9.73
CA PHE A 61 -0.35 -10.14 -9.49
C PHE A 61 -1.34 -9.96 -10.64
N ASP A 62 -1.95 -11.04 -11.10
CA ASP A 62 -3.00 -10.99 -12.11
C ASP A 62 -4.31 -10.49 -11.47
N ALA A 63 -4.80 -9.33 -11.91
CA ALA A 63 -6.07 -8.79 -11.44
C ALA A 63 -7.17 -9.30 -12.37
N ASP A 64 -7.25 -8.69 -13.56
CA ASP A 64 -8.07 -9.11 -14.68
C ASP A 64 -7.71 -8.22 -15.87
N LYS A 65 -7.56 -8.79 -17.07
CA LYS A 65 -7.26 -8.00 -18.27
C LYS A 65 -8.40 -7.06 -18.68
N SER A 66 -9.65 -7.40 -18.36
CA SER A 66 -10.81 -6.53 -18.59
C SER A 66 -10.77 -5.24 -17.78
N LEU A 67 -9.98 -5.21 -16.71
CA LEU A 67 -9.77 -4.04 -15.84
C LEU A 67 -8.55 -3.22 -16.25
N ALA A 68 -7.95 -3.45 -17.42
CA ALA A 68 -6.79 -2.69 -17.89
C ALA A 68 -7.05 -1.17 -17.79
N HIS A 69 -6.05 -0.45 -17.25
CA HIS A 69 -6.09 0.99 -16.97
C HIS A 69 -7.02 1.45 -15.84
N GLU A 70 -7.84 0.56 -15.28
CA GLU A 70 -8.62 0.82 -14.06
C GLU A 70 -7.75 0.68 -12.81
N TYR A 71 -8.28 1.09 -11.66
CA TYR A 71 -7.61 0.95 -10.36
C TYR A 71 -8.18 -0.21 -9.55
N ALA A 72 -7.32 -1.15 -9.17
CA ALA A 72 -7.65 -2.23 -8.26
C ALA A 72 -7.07 -1.99 -6.85
N TRP A 73 -7.66 -2.65 -5.86
CA TRP A 73 -7.15 -2.71 -4.49
C TRP A 73 -6.51 -4.07 -4.24
N ALA A 74 -5.24 -4.08 -3.86
CA ALA A 74 -4.59 -5.26 -3.32
C ALA A 74 -4.46 -5.12 -1.80
N THR A 75 -4.83 -6.18 -1.07
CA THR A 75 -4.68 -6.25 0.37
C THR A 75 -3.77 -7.41 0.72
N ILE A 76 -2.60 -7.12 1.29
CA ILE A 76 -1.74 -8.14 1.87
C ILE A 76 -2.16 -8.30 3.34
N ASP A 77 -2.66 -9.48 3.70
CA ASP A 77 -2.93 -9.88 5.08
C ASP A 77 -1.71 -10.66 5.60
N THR A 78 -0.89 -10.01 6.42
CA THR A 78 0.38 -10.59 6.91
C THR A 78 0.15 -11.75 7.87
N LYS A 79 -1.00 -11.80 8.55
CA LYS A 79 -1.35 -12.90 9.45
C LYS A 79 -1.75 -14.14 8.67
N ARG A 80 -2.52 -13.96 7.59
CA ARG A 80 -2.99 -15.06 6.75
C ARG A 80 -2.01 -15.44 5.65
N GLU A 81 -0.97 -14.63 5.44
CA GLU A 81 0.00 -14.78 4.34
C GLU A 81 -0.70 -14.87 2.99
N GLN A 82 -1.59 -13.91 2.74
CA GLN A 82 -2.44 -13.87 1.55
C GLN A 82 -2.48 -12.47 0.96
N SER A 83 -2.51 -12.40 -0.37
CA SER A 83 -2.79 -11.18 -1.12
C SER A 83 -4.15 -11.29 -1.80
N THR A 84 -5.07 -10.41 -1.46
CA THR A 84 -6.42 -10.39 -2.04
C THR A 84 -6.61 -9.16 -2.92
N ILE A 85 -7.11 -9.38 -4.13
CA ILE A 85 -7.41 -8.32 -5.09
C ILE A 85 -8.91 -8.06 -5.10
N TYR A 86 -9.25 -6.79 -5.03
CA TYR A 86 -10.61 -6.27 -5.11
C TYR A 86 -10.69 -5.20 -6.19
N TYR A 87 -11.87 -5.02 -6.75
CA TYR A 87 -12.19 -3.91 -7.63
C TYR A 87 -13.51 -3.30 -7.21
N ARG A 88 -13.59 -1.97 -7.29
CA ARG A 88 -14.81 -1.25 -6.96
C ARG A 88 -15.22 -0.45 -8.19
N GLU A 89 -16.37 -0.80 -8.74
CA GLU A 89 -16.96 -0.02 -9.80
C GLU A 89 -17.35 1.37 -9.31
N LYS A 90 -17.40 2.33 -10.24
CA LYS A 90 -17.61 3.76 -9.94
C LYS A 90 -18.88 4.05 -9.12
N ASN A 91 -19.90 3.19 -9.23
CA ASN A 91 -21.20 3.37 -8.59
C ASN A 91 -21.49 2.35 -7.49
N GLU A 92 -20.52 1.50 -7.14
CA GLU A 92 -20.68 0.53 -6.07
C GLU A 92 -20.14 1.07 -4.74
N GLU A 93 -20.88 0.82 -3.66
CA GLU A 93 -20.47 1.22 -2.31
C GLU A 93 -19.33 0.32 -1.79
N GLU A 94 -19.35 -0.95 -2.15
CA GLU A 94 -18.40 -1.97 -1.70
C GLU A 94 -17.47 -2.42 -2.82
N ALA A 95 -16.27 -2.88 -2.47
CA ALA A 95 -15.35 -3.44 -3.43
C ALA A 95 -15.63 -4.95 -3.62
N GLY A 96 -15.89 -5.34 -4.86
CA GLY A 96 -16.04 -6.73 -5.25
C GLY A 96 -14.71 -7.49 -5.16
N PHE A 97 -14.76 -8.71 -4.64
CA PHE A 97 -13.63 -9.63 -4.65
C PHE A 97 -13.33 -10.09 -6.07
N ILE A 98 -12.05 -10.10 -6.45
CA ILE A 98 -11.59 -10.64 -7.72
C ILE A 98 -10.90 -11.98 -7.51
N LYS A 99 -9.75 -11.97 -6.82
CA LYS A 99 -8.84 -13.12 -6.69
C LYS A 99 -8.08 -13.08 -5.38
N ILE A 100 -7.60 -14.24 -4.96
CA ILE A 100 -6.69 -14.40 -3.81
C ILE A 100 -5.45 -15.19 -4.23
N TYR A 101 -4.31 -14.78 -3.70
CA TYR A 101 -3.02 -15.40 -3.90
C TYR A 101 -2.41 -15.77 -2.55
N GLU A 102 -1.70 -16.90 -2.51
CA GLU A 102 -0.77 -17.17 -1.41
C GLU A 102 0.37 -16.13 -1.46
N TYR A 103 0.70 -15.56 -0.31
CA TYR A 103 1.73 -14.54 -0.18
C TYR A 103 2.60 -14.84 1.05
N LYS A 104 3.60 -15.70 0.87
CA LYS A 104 4.49 -16.14 1.94
C LYS A 104 5.44 -15.02 2.33
N ILE A 105 5.56 -14.80 3.63
CA ILE A 105 6.48 -13.82 4.21
C ILE A 105 7.66 -14.60 4.77
N GLY A 106 8.88 -14.25 4.37
CA GLY A 106 10.08 -14.95 4.83
C GLY A 106 10.39 -14.68 6.31
N GLU A 107 9.88 -13.57 6.83
CA GLU A 107 10.07 -13.09 8.19
C GLU A 107 8.99 -13.60 9.14
N ASN A 108 9.34 -13.67 10.43
CA ASN A 108 8.38 -14.04 11.45
C ASN A 108 7.38 -12.89 11.70
N VAL A 109 6.10 -13.13 11.40
CA VAL A 109 5.02 -12.18 11.65
C VAL A 109 4.65 -12.20 13.15
N LYS A 110 4.84 -11.07 13.81
CA LYS A 110 4.59 -10.91 15.25
C LYS A 110 3.23 -10.27 15.49
N ARG A 111 2.55 -10.64 16.57
CA ARG A 111 1.36 -9.90 17.01
C ARG A 111 1.76 -8.47 17.36
N PHE A 112 0.95 -7.50 16.95
CA PHE A 112 1.15 -6.12 17.39
C PHE A 112 0.88 -6.02 18.90
N GLU A 113 1.90 -5.64 19.68
CA GLU A 113 1.78 -5.32 21.10
C GLU A 113 1.81 -3.80 21.24
N GLU A 114 0.67 -3.18 21.58
CA GLU A 114 0.66 -1.77 22.00
C GLU A 114 1.37 -1.65 23.35
N LYS A 115 2.65 -1.29 23.32
CA LYS A 115 3.36 -0.77 24.49
C LYS A 115 3.31 0.75 24.42
N PHE A 116 2.29 1.31 25.06
CA PHE A 116 2.20 2.74 25.35
C PHE A 116 3.00 3.09 26.60
#